data_AF-A0A351VCJ3-F1
#
_entry.id   AF-A0A351VCJ3-F1
#
_cell.length_a   1.000
_cell.length_b   1.000
_cell.length_c   1.000
_cell.angle_alpha   90.00
_cell.angle_beta   90.00
_cell.angle_gamma   90.00
#
_symmetry.space_group_name_H-M   'P 1'
#
loop_
_entity.id
_entity.type
_entity.pdbx_description
1 polymer ?
#
loop_
_entity_poly.entity_id
_entity_poly.type
_entity_poly.pdbx_seq_one_letter_code
_entity_poly.pdbx_strand_id
1 'polypeptide(L)'
;MQESIKPPVEARYKEELEVLKNTDTGRRPQNWQMSPKAVRTFILGSAKPIVWQGREYRVEKKYFGNDALIERCIVTLAGNRGLMLVGEPGTAKTMLSELLAAAISGISTNTIQGTAGTTEDMIKYSWNYALLLAKGPGREALVPAPLYVGM
;
A
#
# COMPACT_ATOMS: atom_id res chain seq x y z
N MET A 1 -23.95 9.74 4.68
CA MET A 1 -22.76 9.49 3.84
C MET A 1 -21.58 10.11 4.60
N GLN A 2 -20.81 9.30 5.33
CA GLN A 2 -19.73 9.84 6.17
C GLN A 2 -18.66 10.45 5.26
N GLU A 3 -18.48 11.77 5.34
CA GLU A 3 -17.32 12.46 4.77
C GLU A 3 -16.07 11.92 5.48
N SER A 4 -15.36 11.03 4.80
CA SER A 4 -14.02 10.63 5.21
C SER A 4 -13.12 11.87 5.12
N ILE A 5 -12.62 12.34 6.27
CA ILE A 5 -11.74 13.50 6.41
C ILE A 5 -10.43 13.35 5.59
N LYS A 6 -10.10 12.12 5.14
CA LYS A 6 -9.02 11.85 4.19
C LYS A 6 -9.35 10.60 3.36
N PRO A 7 -9.69 10.72 2.06
CA PRO A 7 -9.93 9.55 1.22
C PRO A 7 -8.66 8.68 1.12
N PRO A 8 -8.79 7.35 0.97
CA PRO A 8 -7.67 6.46 0.71
C PRO A 8 -6.84 6.91 -0.50
N VAL A 9 -5.56 6.54 -0.54
CA VAL A 9 -4.64 6.99 -1.60
C VAL A 9 -5.12 6.54 -2.98
N GLU A 10 -5.62 5.31 -3.10
CA GLU A 10 -6.18 4.77 -4.34
C GLU A 10 -7.42 5.51 -4.83
N ALA A 11 -8.20 6.11 -3.92
CA ALA A 11 -9.33 6.96 -4.28
C ALA A 11 -8.87 8.39 -4.64
N ARG A 12 -7.93 8.93 -3.86
CA ARG A 12 -7.40 10.29 -4.04
C ARG A 12 -6.64 10.45 -5.36
N TYR A 13 -5.85 9.45 -5.74
CA TYR A 13 -4.98 9.48 -6.93
C TYR A 13 -5.41 8.46 -7.97
N LYS A 14 -6.72 8.19 -8.04
CA LYS A 14 -7.30 7.17 -8.91
C LYS A 14 -6.84 7.31 -10.37
N GLU A 15 -6.96 8.51 -10.93
CA GLU A 15 -6.60 8.78 -12.33
C GLU A 15 -5.11 8.55 -12.60
N GLU A 16 -4.24 9.07 -11.73
CA GLU A 16 -2.79 8.89 -11.88
C GLU A 16 -2.39 7.41 -11.80
N LEU A 17 -2.99 6.66 -10.88
CA LEU A 17 -2.74 5.22 -10.72
C LEU A 17 -3.26 4.43 -11.93
N GLU A 18 -4.45 4.75 -12.45
CA GLU A 18 -5.00 4.10 -13.64
C GLU A 18 -4.14 4.35 -14.87
N VAL A 19 -3.73 5.60 -15.11
CA VAL A 19 -2.85 5.96 -16.22
C VAL A 19 -1.52 5.22 -16.11
N LEU A 20 -0.90 5.20 -14.93
CA LEU A 20 0.37 4.50 -14.73
C LEU A 20 0.23 3.00 -14.94
N LYS A 21 -0.82 2.36 -14.40
CA LYS A 21 -1.05 0.91 -14.61
C LYS A 21 -1.22 0.53 -16.08
N ASN A 22 -1.89 1.37 -16.86
CA ASN A 22 -2.19 1.11 -18.27
C ASN A 22 -1.06 1.48 -19.23
N THR A 23 -0.20 2.42 -18.86
CA THR A 23 0.95 2.86 -19.67
C THR A 23 2.27 2.22 -19.24
N ASP A 24 2.28 1.52 -18.09
CA ASP A 24 3.46 0.82 -17.56
C ASP A 24 3.83 -0.40 -18.41
N THR A 25 4.98 -0.30 -19.08
CA THR A 25 5.60 -1.35 -19.90
C THR A 25 6.70 -2.12 -19.15
N GLY A 26 6.97 -1.77 -17.88
CA GLY A 26 8.01 -2.41 -17.09
C GLY A 26 7.62 -3.81 -16.58
N ARG A 27 8.64 -4.63 -16.26
CA ARG A 27 8.41 -5.91 -15.60
C ARG A 27 7.87 -5.68 -14.18
N ARG A 28 6.79 -6.38 -13.85
CA ARG A 28 6.13 -6.32 -12.54
C ARG A 28 6.58 -7.51 -11.67
N PRO A 29 7.05 -7.29 -10.43
CA PRO A 29 7.22 -8.36 -9.45
C PRO A 29 5.90 -9.09 -9.19
N GLN A 30 5.97 -10.27 -8.57
CA GLN A 30 4.78 -11.04 -8.24
C GLN A 30 3.87 -10.23 -7.31
N ASN A 31 2.56 -10.26 -7.57
CA ASN A 31 1.52 -9.54 -6.80
C ASN A 31 1.61 -8.00 -6.85
N TRP A 32 2.47 -7.41 -7.70
CA TRP A 32 2.52 -5.96 -7.90
C TRP A 32 1.57 -5.52 -9.01
N GLN A 33 0.85 -4.42 -8.77
CA GLN A 33 -0.07 -3.80 -9.71
C GLN A 33 0.65 -3.06 -10.86
N MET A 34 1.88 -2.58 -10.62
CA MET A 34 2.70 -1.84 -11.58
C MET A 34 4.20 -2.06 -11.33
N SER A 35 5.05 -1.71 -12.28
CA SER A 35 6.50 -1.92 -12.19
C SER A 35 7.17 -0.98 -11.17
N PRO A 36 8.37 -1.32 -10.65
CA PRO A 36 9.15 -0.43 -9.79
C PRO A 36 9.34 0.97 -10.36
N LYS A 37 9.47 1.10 -11.69
CA LYS A 37 9.58 2.40 -12.37
C LYS A 37 8.27 3.18 -12.29
N ALA A 38 7.13 2.53 -12.52
CA ALA A 38 5.83 3.17 -12.40
C ALA A 38 5.51 3.60 -10.95
N VAL A 39 5.85 2.77 -9.94
CA VAL A 39 5.74 3.14 -8.52
C VAL A 39 6.59 4.36 -8.20
N ARG A 40 7.83 4.40 -8.72
CA ARG A 40 8.71 5.56 -8.55
C ARG A 40 8.10 6.82 -9.17
N THR A 41 7.58 6.73 -10.39
CA THR A 41 6.91 7.84 -11.07
C THR A 41 5.69 8.32 -10.29
N PHE A 42 4.88 7.40 -9.74
CA PHE A 42 3.75 7.76 -8.89
C PHE A 42 4.15 8.63 -7.69
N ILE A 43 5.25 8.30 -7.02
CA ILE A 43 5.69 8.99 -5.79
C ILE A 43 6.48 10.28 -6.10
N LEU A 44 7.45 10.20 -7.01
CA LEU A 44 8.38 11.29 -7.33
C LEU A 44 7.87 12.22 -8.44
N GLY A 45 6.75 11.87 -9.06
CA GLY A 45 6.17 12.60 -10.17
C GLY A 45 6.76 12.22 -11.53
N SER A 46 6.12 12.71 -12.59
CA SER A 46 6.60 12.57 -13.97
C SER A 46 7.18 13.89 -14.47
N ALA A 47 8.36 13.82 -15.09
CA ALA A 47 8.99 14.99 -15.72
C ALA A 47 8.28 15.42 -17.02
N LYS A 48 7.71 14.44 -17.73
CA LYS A 48 6.91 14.65 -18.95
C LYS A 48 5.48 14.17 -18.70
N PRO A 49 4.48 14.79 -19.34
CA PRO A 49 3.11 14.26 -19.33
C PRO A 49 3.07 12.85 -19.93
N ILE A 50 2.19 12.03 -19.40
CA ILE A 50 1.90 10.68 -19.88
C ILE A 50 0.64 10.78 -20.74
N VAL A 51 0.72 10.34 -22.00
CA VAL A 51 -0.42 10.34 -22.91
C VAL A 51 -1.17 9.02 -22.76
N TRP A 52 -2.45 9.09 -22.42
CA TRP A 52 -3.33 7.94 -22.35
C TRP A 52 -4.73 8.32 -22.84
N GLN A 53 -5.31 7.49 -23.72
CA GLN A 53 -6.61 7.76 -24.36
C GLN A 53 -6.74 9.17 -25.00
N GLY A 54 -5.65 9.67 -25.59
CA GLY A 54 -5.63 10.99 -26.25
C GLY A 54 -5.63 12.18 -25.30
N ARG A 55 -5.47 11.97 -23.99
CA ARG A 55 -5.32 13.02 -22.97
C ARG A 55 -3.93 12.98 -22.35
N GLU A 56 -3.41 14.14 -21.98
CA GLU A 56 -2.16 14.27 -21.24
C GLU A 56 -2.43 14.27 -19.74
N TYR A 57 -1.69 13.44 -19.01
CA TYR A 57 -1.75 13.34 -17.56
C TYR A 57 -0.40 13.67 -16.96
N ARG A 58 -0.39 14.54 -15.94
CA ARG A 58 0.83 14.87 -15.21
C ARG A 58 0.77 14.25 -13.82
N VAL A 59 1.76 13.41 -13.50
CA VAL A 59 1.87 12.80 -12.18
C VAL A 59 2.61 13.77 -11.28
N GLU A 60 1.95 14.27 -10.25
CA GLU A 60 2.55 15.24 -9.32
C GLU A 60 3.51 14.56 -8.34
N LYS A 61 4.57 15.27 -7.96
CA LYS A 61 5.51 14.83 -6.92
C LYS A 61 4.79 14.86 -5.56
N LYS A 62 4.66 13.70 -4.92
CA LYS A 62 3.95 13.54 -3.63
C LYS A 62 4.91 13.54 -2.45
N TYR A 63 6.17 13.17 -2.68
CA TYR A 63 7.22 13.11 -1.67
C TYR A 63 8.36 14.08 -2.01
N PHE A 64 8.61 15.05 -1.14
CA PHE A 64 9.61 16.11 -1.33
C PHE A 64 10.91 15.89 -0.55
N GLY A 65 11.27 14.63 -0.29
CA GLY A 65 12.53 14.28 0.39
C GLY A 65 13.60 13.76 -0.55
N ASN A 66 14.43 12.84 -0.04
CA ASN A 66 15.51 12.22 -0.81
C ASN A 66 14.97 11.18 -1.81
N ASP A 67 15.09 11.45 -3.11
CA ASP A 67 14.66 10.55 -4.18
C ASP A 67 15.33 9.16 -4.09
N ALA A 68 16.61 9.09 -3.70
CA ALA A 68 17.33 7.83 -3.52
C ALA A 68 16.84 7.01 -2.32
N LEU A 69 16.14 7.62 -1.36
CA LEU A 69 15.43 6.88 -0.30
C LEU A 69 14.25 6.12 -0.89
N ILE A 70 13.46 6.79 -1.73
CA ILE A 70 12.28 6.18 -2.39
C ILE A 70 12.70 5.01 -3.27
N GLU A 71 13.75 5.18 -4.07
CA GLU A 71 14.28 4.10 -4.91
C GLU A 71 14.73 2.88 -4.08
N ARG A 72 15.42 3.10 -2.96
CA ARG A 72 15.83 2.02 -2.05
C ARG A 72 14.63 1.31 -1.42
N CYS A 73 13.58 2.04 -1.03
CA CYS A 73 12.33 1.44 -0.53
C CYS A 73 11.71 0.52 -1.58
N ILE A 74 11.59 1.01 -2.83
CA ILE A 74 11.00 0.25 -3.93
C ILE A 74 11.82 -1.00 -4.24
N VAL A 75 13.15 -0.88 -4.36
CA VAL A 75 14.02 -2.04 -4.65
C VAL A 75 13.97 -3.07 -3.52
N THR A 76 13.89 -2.63 -2.27
CA THR A 76 13.76 -3.52 -1.11
C THR A 76 12.48 -4.35 -1.21
N LEU A 77 11.35 -3.69 -1.47
CA LEU A 77 10.03 -4.32 -1.57
C LEU A 77 9.86 -5.14 -2.87
N ALA A 78 10.57 -4.78 -3.95
CA ALA A 78 10.54 -5.54 -5.19
C ALA A 78 11.24 -6.90 -5.05
N GLY A 79 12.11 -7.04 -4.03
CA GLY A 79 12.57 -8.34 -3.55
C GLY A 79 11.66 -8.91 -2.48
N ASN A 80 11.94 -10.14 -2.04
CA ASN A 80 11.18 -10.81 -0.96
C ASN A 80 11.64 -10.33 0.43
N ARG A 81 11.83 -9.02 0.64
CA ARG A 81 12.32 -8.45 1.91
C ARG A 81 11.30 -7.48 2.50
N GLY A 82 11.22 -7.47 3.83
CA GLY A 82 10.49 -6.44 4.57
C GLY A 82 11.19 -5.09 4.51
N LEU A 83 10.41 -4.01 4.64
CA LEU A 83 10.89 -2.63 4.73
C LEU A 83 10.53 -2.05 6.10
N MET A 84 11.51 -1.48 6.80
CA MET A 84 11.30 -0.75 8.05
C MET A 84 11.69 0.73 7.87
N LEU A 85 10.72 1.64 8.07
CA LEU A 85 10.95 3.08 8.01
C LEU A 85 11.20 3.62 9.43
N VAL A 86 12.40 4.13 9.69
CA VAL A 86 12.81 4.68 10.99
C VAL A 86 13.15 6.16 10.83
N GLY A 87 12.71 6.98 11.78
CA GLY A 87 12.98 8.42 11.80
C GLY A 87 12.08 9.16 12.79
N GLU A 88 12.40 10.43 13.03
CA GLU A 88 11.65 11.29 13.96
C GLU A 88 10.17 11.42 13.61
N PRO A 89 9.27 11.67 14.59
CA PRO A 89 7.86 11.98 14.30
C PRO A 89 7.72 13.10 13.27
N GLY A 90 6.73 13.02 12.37
CA GLY A 90 6.51 14.03 11.33
C GLY A 90 7.33 13.89 10.04
N THR A 91 8.25 12.92 9.94
CA THR A 91 9.07 12.67 8.73
C THR A 91 8.35 11.94 7.58
N ALA A 92 7.03 12.10 7.46
CA ALA A 92 6.19 11.50 6.42
C ALA A 92 6.24 9.96 6.26
N LYS A 93 6.71 9.21 7.27
CA LYS A 93 6.79 7.73 7.23
C LYS A 93 5.44 7.07 6.90
N THR A 94 4.38 7.49 7.57
CA THR A 94 3.02 6.96 7.35
C THR A 94 2.52 7.27 5.94
N MET A 95 2.72 8.51 5.48
CA MET A 95 2.34 8.90 4.12
C MET A 95 3.10 8.08 3.07
N LEU A 96 4.41 7.88 3.26
CA LEU A 96 5.21 7.07 2.35
C LEU A 96 4.74 5.60 2.32
N SER A 97 4.43 5.00 3.48
CA SER A 97 3.90 3.64 3.52
C SER A 97 2.55 3.50 2.82
N GLU A 98 1.65 4.48 2.99
CA GLU A 98 0.34 4.53 2.32
C GLU A 98 0.50 4.64 0.79
N LEU A 99 1.40 5.52 0.31
CA LEU A 99 1.69 5.68 -1.11
C LEU A 99 2.28 4.39 -1.73
N LEU A 100 3.22 3.76 -1.04
CA LEU A 100 3.82 2.50 -1.49
C LEU A 100 2.77 1.39 -1.55
N ALA A 101 1.93 1.25 -0.52
CA ALA A 101 0.87 0.24 -0.49
C ALA A 101 -0.16 0.44 -1.61
N ALA A 102 -0.63 1.68 -1.85
CA ALA A 102 -1.54 1.94 -2.96
C ALA A 102 -0.91 1.67 -4.34
N ALA A 103 0.35 2.06 -4.54
CA ALA A 103 1.02 1.84 -5.81
C ALA A 103 1.33 0.35 -6.08
N ILE A 104 1.74 -0.38 -5.04
CA ILE A 104 2.18 -1.78 -5.17
C ILE A 104 0.99 -2.74 -5.15
N SER A 105 0.16 -2.69 -4.11
CA SER A 105 -0.93 -3.65 -3.86
C SER A 105 -2.31 -3.10 -4.20
N GLY A 106 -2.45 -1.78 -4.40
CA GLY A 106 -3.73 -1.15 -4.75
C GLY A 106 -4.61 -0.79 -3.54
N ILE A 107 -4.14 -1.06 -2.32
CA ILE A 107 -4.90 -0.87 -1.08
C ILE A 107 -4.01 -0.15 -0.07
N SER A 108 -4.15 1.16 0.09
CA SER A 108 -3.36 1.93 1.06
C SER A 108 -3.73 1.66 2.51
N THR A 109 -4.91 1.08 2.74
CA THR A 109 -5.44 0.78 4.07
C THR A 109 -5.03 -0.58 4.61
N ASN A 110 -4.21 -1.36 3.89
CA ASN A 110 -3.58 -2.57 4.41
C ASN A 110 -2.45 -2.19 5.41
N THR A 111 -2.84 -1.48 6.45
CA THR A 111 -1.98 -0.94 7.49
C THR A 111 -2.41 -1.48 8.84
N ILE A 112 -1.44 -1.79 9.68
CA ILE A 112 -1.66 -2.15 11.07
C ILE A 112 -1.06 -1.02 11.91
N GLN A 113 -1.91 -0.28 12.61
CA GLN A 113 -1.46 0.74 13.54
C GLN A 113 -1.20 0.08 14.89
N GLY A 114 0.09 -0.03 15.25
CA GLY A 114 0.50 -0.55 16.54
C GLY A 114 0.25 0.46 17.66
N THR A 115 -0.24 -0.03 18.79
CA THR A 115 -0.34 0.68 20.06
C THR A 115 0.32 -0.16 21.15
N ALA A 116 0.54 0.40 22.33
CA ALA A 116 1.07 -0.37 23.47
C ALA A 116 0.19 -1.58 23.86
N GLY A 117 -1.10 -1.57 23.48
CA GLY A 117 -2.05 -2.66 23.74
C GLY A 117 -2.27 -3.62 22.56
N THR A 118 -1.53 -3.49 21.46
CA THR A 118 -1.72 -4.37 20.30
C THR A 118 -1.24 -5.78 20.61
N THR A 119 -2.16 -6.74 20.62
CA THR A 119 -1.86 -8.17 20.80
C THR A 119 -1.64 -8.87 19.46
N GLU A 120 -1.04 -10.06 19.49
CA GLU A 120 -0.81 -10.88 18.29
C GLU A 120 -2.11 -11.23 17.56
N ASP A 121 -3.18 -11.49 18.30
CA ASP A 121 -4.52 -11.77 17.79
C ASP A 121 -5.10 -10.60 16.98
N MET A 122 -4.77 -9.35 17.36
CA MET A 122 -5.16 -8.14 16.64
C MET A 122 -4.37 -7.94 15.34
N ILE A 123 -3.30 -8.70 15.14
CA ILE A 123 -2.43 -8.63 13.96
C ILE A 123 -2.74 -9.80 13.02
N LYS A 124 -2.69 -11.03 13.52
CA LYS A 124 -2.71 -12.27 12.70
C LYS A 124 -4.13 -12.71 12.35
N TYR A 125 -4.76 -13.39 13.30
CA TYR A 125 -6.13 -13.88 13.32
C TYR A 125 -6.32 -14.49 14.72
N SER A 126 -7.57 -14.65 15.15
CA SER A 126 -7.87 -15.35 16.40
C SER A 126 -8.99 -16.38 16.20
N TRP A 127 -9.43 -17.00 17.28
CA TRP A 127 -10.50 -17.99 17.26
C TRP A 127 -11.73 -17.48 17.99
N ASN A 128 -12.91 -17.68 17.40
CA ASN A 128 -14.15 -17.65 18.12
C ASN A 128 -14.27 -18.95 18.91
N TYR A 129 -13.91 -18.90 20.19
CA TYR A 129 -13.86 -20.07 21.05
C TYR A 129 -15.20 -20.79 21.20
N ALA A 130 -16.34 -20.08 21.14
CA ALA A 130 -17.65 -20.72 21.20
C ALA A 130 -17.90 -21.59 19.95
N LEU A 131 -17.59 -21.07 18.76
CA LEU A 131 -17.67 -21.84 17.51
C LEU A 131 -16.64 -22.97 17.47
N LEU A 132 -15.42 -22.72 17.95
CA LEU A 132 -14.35 -23.71 18.00
C LEU A 132 -14.73 -24.91 18.88
N LEU A 133 -15.32 -24.66 20.06
CA LEU A 133 -15.78 -25.71 20.97
C LEU A 133 -16.99 -26.47 20.42
N ALA A 134 -17.91 -25.78 19.74
CA ALA A 134 -19.15 -26.37 19.24
C ALA A 134 -18.97 -27.17 17.93
N LYS A 135 -18.11 -26.69 17.01
CA LYS A 135 -17.97 -27.24 15.66
C LYS A 135 -16.57 -27.75 15.33
N GLY A 136 -15.61 -27.59 16.23
CA GLY A 136 -14.21 -27.91 15.98
C GLY A 136 -13.50 -26.85 15.12
N PRO A 137 -12.21 -27.08 14.79
CA PRO A 137 -11.41 -26.14 14.01
C PRO A 137 -11.90 -26.07 12.57
N GLY A 138 -12.27 -24.85 12.12
CA GLY A 138 -12.71 -24.59 10.76
C GLY A 138 -12.63 -23.10 10.43
N ARG A 139 -12.72 -22.73 9.14
CA ARG A 139 -12.67 -21.32 8.70
C ARG A 139 -13.77 -20.47 9.36
N GLU A 140 -14.92 -21.08 9.66
CA GLU A 140 -16.04 -20.43 10.36
C GLU A 140 -15.69 -19.98 11.79
N ALA A 141 -14.74 -20.67 12.43
CA ALA A 141 -14.31 -20.35 13.79
C ALA A 141 -13.15 -19.33 13.82
N LEU A 142 -12.59 -18.95 12.66
CA LEU A 142 -11.56 -17.92 12.59
C LEU A 142 -12.17 -16.53 12.70
N VAL A 143 -11.57 -15.70 13.52
CA VAL A 143 -11.85 -14.26 13.57
C VAL A 143 -10.77 -13.56 12.74
N PRO A 144 -11.15 -12.93 11.61
CA PRO A 144 -10.19 -12.29 10.72
C PRO A 144 -9.56 -11.06 11.38
N ALA A 145 -8.23 -10.95 11.26
CA ALA A 145 -7.47 -9.76 11.61
C ALA A 145 -6.72 -9.22 10.36
N PRO A 146 -6.07 -8.05 10.41
CA PRO A 146 -5.54 -7.39 9.22
C PRO A 146 -4.56 -8.24 8.39
N LEU A 147 -3.73 -9.09 9.01
CA LEU A 147 -2.84 -9.99 8.26
C LEU A 147 -3.63 -11.07 7.51
N TYR A 148 -4.69 -11.62 8.12
CA TYR A 148 -5.59 -12.56 7.44
C TYR A 148 -6.28 -11.93 6.22
N VAL A 149 -6.63 -10.65 6.31
CA VAL A 149 -7.28 -9.92 5.20
C VAL A 149 -6.27 -9.55 4.10
N GLY A 150 -5.03 -9.25 4.49
CA GLY A 150 -3.99 -8.80 3.56
C GLY A 150 -3.21 -9.92 2.85
N MET A 151 -3.34 -11.17 3.29
CA MET A 151 -2.75 -12.37 2.66
C MET A 151 -3.71 -13.02 1.67
#